data_AF-A0A1G1F9S5-F1
#
_entry.id   AF-A0A1G1F9S5-F1
#
_cell.length_a   1.000
_cell.length_b   1.000
_cell.length_c   1.000
_cell.angle_alpha   90.00
_cell.angle_beta   90.00
_cell.angle_gamma   90.00
#
_symmetry.space_group_name_H-M   'P 1'
#
loop_
_entity.id
_entity.type
_entity.pdbx_description
1 polymer ?
#
loop_
_entity_poly.entity_id
_entity_poly.type
_entity_poly.pdbx_seq_one_letter_code
_entity_poly.pdbx_strand_id
1 'polypeptide(L)'
;MKFEEYATRILQSTEESYVGLELDLRFDMIEFLRNKLSGEGWTQAILAKKLKMKPSQLNRILKAESNFTCETIARIYHVFGCRPTIKEKHKIPDAVSEPIRYTKQAVLSEPSRYMVI
;
A
#
# COMPACT_ATOMS: atom_id res chain seq x y z
N MET A 1 4.12 5.43 -27.54
CA MET A 1 2.90 4.98 -26.84
C MET A 1 2.80 5.75 -25.54
N LYS A 2 1.72 6.49 -25.32
CA LYS A 2 1.52 7.27 -24.08
C LYS A 2 1.26 6.29 -22.93
N PHE A 3 1.65 6.63 -21.69
CA PHE A 3 1.45 5.77 -20.51
C PHE A 3 -0.02 5.34 -20.35
N GLU A 4 -0.93 6.25 -20.69
CA GLU A 4 -2.37 6.03 -20.66
C GLU A 4 -2.79 4.88 -21.61
N GLU A 5 -2.33 4.86 -22.87
CA GLU A 5 -2.64 3.81 -23.84
C GLU A 5 -2.08 2.44 -23.44
N TYR A 6 -0.90 2.42 -22.82
CA TYR A 6 -0.27 1.20 -22.31
C TYR A 6 -1.02 0.62 -21.11
N ALA A 7 -1.40 1.48 -20.17
CA ALA A 7 -2.18 1.09 -19.00
C ALA A 7 -3.54 0.52 -19.43
N THR A 8 -4.28 1.19 -20.32
CA THR A 8 -5.57 0.71 -20.81
C THR A 8 -5.47 -0.67 -21.47
N ARG A 9 -4.44 -0.90 -22.29
CA ARG A 9 -4.28 -2.17 -23.01
C ARG A 9 -3.92 -3.34 -22.09
N ILE A 10 -3.10 -3.10 -21.07
CA ILE A 10 -2.77 -4.12 -20.07
C ILE A 10 -3.99 -4.43 -19.20
N LEU A 11 -4.71 -3.41 -18.74
CA LEU A 11 -5.91 -3.58 -17.92
C LEU A 11 -6.97 -4.39 -18.66
N GLN A 12 -7.25 -4.08 -19.92
CA GLN A 12 -8.18 -4.86 -20.76
C GLN A 12 -7.73 -6.32 -20.96
N SER A 13 -6.42 -6.57 -21.08
CA SER A 13 -5.91 -7.94 -21.26
C SER A 13 -5.81 -8.76 -19.97
N THR A 14 -6.00 -8.11 -18.81
CA THR A 14 -5.83 -8.73 -17.48
C THR A 14 -7.06 -8.57 -16.59
N GLU A 15 -8.17 -8.08 -17.14
CA GLU A 15 -9.41 -7.69 -16.44
C GLU A 15 -9.98 -8.80 -15.54
N GLU A 16 -9.94 -10.06 -16.01
CA GLU A 16 -10.43 -11.22 -15.23
C GLU A 16 -9.34 -11.93 -14.40
N SER A 17 -8.14 -11.37 -14.33
CA SER A 17 -6.99 -11.98 -13.65
C SER A 17 -6.64 -11.25 -12.36
N TYR A 18 -6.06 -11.97 -11.40
CA TYR A 18 -5.54 -11.36 -10.17
C TYR A 18 -4.45 -10.30 -10.46
N VAL A 19 -3.77 -10.40 -11.61
CA VAL A 19 -2.75 -9.44 -12.04
C VAL A 19 -3.39 -8.11 -12.43
N GLY A 20 -4.55 -8.13 -13.09
CA GLY A 20 -5.31 -6.92 -13.42
C GLY A 20 -5.77 -6.20 -12.15
N LEU A 21 -6.38 -6.93 -11.22
CA LEU A 21 -6.80 -6.39 -9.91
C LEU A 21 -5.64 -5.77 -9.13
N GLU A 22 -4.45 -6.39 -9.16
CA GLU A 22 -3.26 -5.85 -8.50
C GLU A 22 -2.77 -4.55 -9.15
N LEU A 23 -2.82 -4.48 -10.49
CA LEU A 23 -2.45 -3.27 -11.24
C LEU A 23 -3.44 -2.13 -11.01
N ASP A 24 -4.75 -2.41 -11.00
CA ASP A 24 -5.80 -1.42 -10.69
C ASP A 24 -5.57 -0.81 -9.31
N LEU A 25 -5.41 -1.65 -8.28
CA LEU A 25 -5.09 -1.19 -6.93
C LEU A 25 -3.83 -0.33 -6.87
N ARG A 26 -2.81 -0.68 -7.67
CA ARG A 26 -1.57 0.09 -7.74
C ARG A 26 -1.81 1.45 -8.37
N PHE A 27 -2.56 1.52 -9.46
CA PHE A 27 -2.88 2.77 -10.14
C PHE A 27 -3.75 3.68 -9.28
N ASP A 28 -4.78 3.15 -8.63
CA ASP A 28 -5.62 3.88 -7.67
C ASP A 28 -4.78 4.53 -6.58
N MET A 29 -3.83 3.79 -6.01
CA MET A 29 -2.93 4.32 -4.98
C MET A 29 -1.97 5.40 -5.52
N ILE A 30 -1.48 5.27 -6.75
CA ILE A 30 -0.65 6.29 -7.39
C ILE A 30 -1.46 7.56 -7.65
N GLU A 31 -2.69 7.41 -8.15
CA GLU A 31 -3.60 8.53 -8.40
C GLU A 31 -3.94 9.25 -7.09
N PHE A 32 -4.27 8.50 -6.03
CA PHE A 32 -4.46 9.05 -4.69
C PHE A 32 -3.27 9.91 -4.25
N LEU A 33 -2.04 9.42 -4.41
CA LEU A 33 -0.83 10.17 -4.06
C LEU A 33 -0.67 11.44 -4.89
N ARG A 34 -0.93 11.38 -6.20
CA ARG A 34 -0.84 12.55 -7.10
C ARG A 34 -1.87 13.61 -6.73
N ASN A 35 -3.10 13.20 -6.46
CA ASN A 35 -4.19 14.08 -6.04
C ASN A 35 -3.87 14.76 -4.70
N LYS A 36 -3.32 14.02 -3.74
CA LYS A 36 -2.89 14.59 -2.46
C LYS A 36 -1.69 15.51 -2.57
N LEU A 37 -0.69 15.18 -3.39
CA LEU A 37 0.45 16.07 -3.67
C LEU A 37 -0.02 17.41 -4.24
N SER A 38 -0.93 17.38 -5.21
CA SER A 38 -1.51 18.58 -5.82
C SER A 38 -2.32 19.40 -4.80
N GLY A 39 -3.22 18.75 -4.05
CA GLY A 39 -4.08 19.43 -3.08
C GLY A 39 -3.36 20.04 -1.88
N GLU A 40 -2.27 19.41 -1.41
CA GLU A 40 -1.47 19.89 -0.28
C GLU A 40 -0.33 20.84 -0.69
N GLY A 41 -0.10 21.03 -2.00
CA GLY A 41 1.03 21.80 -2.52
C GLY A 41 2.40 21.20 -2.18
N TRP A 42 2.46 19.88 -1.97
CA TRP A 42 3.70 19.21 -1.59
C TRP A 42 4.53 18.81 -2.81
N THR A 43 5.85 18.90 -2.67
CA THR A 43 6.78 18.30 -3.64
C THR A 43 6.99 16.82 -3.34
N GLN A 44 7.44 16.05 -4.34
CA GLN A 44 7.81 14.65 -4.13
C GLN A 44 8.89 14.47 -3.05
N ALA A 45 9.81 15.44 -2.92
CA ALA A 45 10.86 15.41 -1.89
C ALA A 45 10.28 15.52 -0.47
N ILE A 46 9.28 16.40 -0.28
CA ILE A 46 8.57 16.54 1.01
C ILE A 46 7.83 15.26 1.35
N LEU A 47 7.14 14.66 0.37
CA LEU A 47 6.41 13.41 0.57
C LEU A 47 7.36 12.26 0.94
N ALA A 48 8.49 12.11 0.23
CA ALA A 48 9.49 11.09 0.54
C ALA A 48 10.00 11.20 1.98
N LYS A 49 10.25 12.44 2.46
CA LYS A 49 10.66 12.71 3.83
C LYS A 49 9.57 12.31 4.83
N LYS A 50 8.32 12.68 4.59
CA LYS A 50 7.17 12.32 5.46
C LYS A 50 6.95 10.81 5.52
N LEU A 51 7.11 10.10 4.40
CA LEU A 51 6.98 8.64 4.32
C LEU A 51 8.21 7.88 4.85
N LYS A 52 9.28 8.59 5.23
CA LYS A 52 10.57 8.01 5.63
C LYS A 52 11.09 7.02 4.58
N MET A 53 11.05 7.43 3.31
CA MET A 53 11.50 6.61 2.18
C MET A 53 12.46 7.38 1.27
N LYS A 54 13.26 6.64 0.48
CA LYS A 54 14.19 7.25 -0.48
C LYS A 54 13.41 7.90 -1.64
N PRO A 55 13.82 9.09 -2.12
CA PRO A 55 13.18 9.72 -3.28
C PRO A 55 13.15 8.83 -4.53
N SER A 56 14.20 8.04 -4.75
CA SER A 56 14.26 7.08 -5.87
C SER A 56 13.21 5.98 -5.75
N GLN A 57 12.93 5.50 -4.53
CA GLN A 57 11.89 4.52 -4.27
C GLN A 57 10.49 5.11 -4.52
N LEU A 58 10.25 6.32 -4.03
CA LEU A 58 8.98 7.03 -4.30
C LEU A 58 8.79 7.27 -5.80
N ASN A 59 9.84 7.65 -6.52
CA ASN A 59 9.77 7.88 -7.97
C ASN A 59 9.39 6.60 -8.74
N ARG A 60 9.99 5.45 -8.39
CA ARG A 60 9.62 4.15 -9.00
C ARG A 60 8.15 3.81 -8.74
N ILE A 61 7.68 4.04 -7.51
CA ILE A 61 6.28 3.85 -7.14
C ILE A 61 5.36 4.74 -7.99
N LEU A 62 5.65 6.04 -8.11
CA LEU A 62 4.83 6.99 -8.86
C LEU A 62 4.81 6.72 -10.38
N LYS A 63 5.77 5.95 -10.87
CA LYS A 63 5.84 5.45 -12.26
C LYS A 63 5.27 4.04 -12.44
N ALA A 64 4.69 3.46 -11.38
CA ALA A 64 4.22 2.07 -11.34
C ALA A 64 5.30 1.00 -11.58
N GLU A 65 6.58 1.37 -11.49
CA GLU A 65 7.74 0.46 -11.64
C GLU A 65 7.99 -0.39 -10.39
N SER A 66 7.27 -0.14 -9.30
CA SER A 66 7.35 -0.93 -8.06
C SER A 66 6.01 -1.04 -7.37
N ASN A 67 5.76 -2.20 -6.79
CA ASN A 67 4.55 -2.48 -6.01
C ASN A 67 4.60 -1.75 -4.66
N PHE A 68 3.43 -1.57 -4.08
CA PHE A 68 3.31 -1.11 -2.70
C PHE A 68 3.33 -2.30 -1.75
N THR A 69 4.11 -2.20 -0.68
CA THR A 69 3.91 -3.09 0.48
C THR A 69 2.77 -2.57 1.35
N CYS A 70 2.10 -3.44 2.10
CA CYS A 70 1.08 -3.02 3.08
C CYS A 70 1.62 -1.98 4.07
N GLU A 71 2.89 -2.10 4.47
CA GLU A 71 3.56 -1.12 5.33
C GLU A 71 3.71 0.25 4.65
N THR A 72 4.03 0.26 3.36
CA THR A 72 4.12 1.51 2.57
C THR A 72 2.76 2.18 2.50
N ILE A 73 1.70 1.40 2.22
CA ILE A 73 0.32 1.89 2.20
C ILE A 73 -0.07 2.45 3.57
N ALA A 74 0.22 1.75 4.66
CA ALA A 74 -0.07 2.22 6.01
C ALA A 74 0.63 3.56 6.33
N ARG A 75 1.90 3.73 5.92
CA ARG A 75 2.62 5.00 6.07
C ARG A 75 1.96 6.13 5.28
N ILE A 76 1.50 5.86 4.06
CA ILE A 76 0.79 6.83 3.22
C ILE A 76 -0.48 7.32 3.94
N TYR A 77 -1.34 6.39 4.35
CA TYR A 77 -2.58 6.73 5.07
C TYR A 77 -2.32 7.48 6.38
N HIS A 78 -1.30 7.09 7.14
CA HIS A 78 -0.89 7.80 8.34
C HIS A 78 -0.45 9.25 8.06
N VAL A 79 0.37 9.48 7.02
CA VAL A 79 0.84 10.82 6.65
C VAL A 79 -0.30 11.75 6.24
N PHE A 80 -1.33 11.22 5.57
CA PHE A 80 -2.49 12.00 5.14
C PHE A 80 -3.64 12.01 6.14
N GLY A 81 -3.45 11.45 7.35
CA GLY A 81 -4.46 11.46 8.41
C GLY A 81 -5.73 10.69 8.05
N CYS A 82 -5.65 9.71 7.16
CA CYS A 82 -6.78 8.89 6.72
C CYS A 82 -6.61 7.41 7.10
N ARG A 83 -7.71 6.66 7.07
CA ARG A 83 -7.72 5.20 7.31
C ARG A 83 -8.34 4.51 6.09
N PRO A 84 -7.70 3.47 5.53
CA PRO A 84 -8.32 2.68 4.48
C PRO A 84 -9.53 1.94 5.08
N THR A 85 -10.65 1.97 4.39
CA THR A 85 -11.85 1.21 4.75
C THR A 85 -12.35 0.46 3.54
N ILE A 86 -12.64 -0.82 3.71
CA ILE A 86 -13.34 -1.62 2.72
C ILE A 86 -14.83 -1.28 2.88
N LYS A 87 -15.41 -0.60 1.88
CA LYS A 87 -16.83 -0.20 1.91
C LYS A 87 -17.76 -1.40 1.80
N GLU A 88 -17.38 -2.40 1.01
CA GLU A 88 -18.12 -3.64 0.83
C GLU A 88 -17.22 -4.83 1.14
N LYS A 89 -17.51 -5.55 2.23
CA LYS A 89 -16.83 -6.81 2.52
C LYS A 89 -17.49 -7.90 1.69
N HIS A 90 -16.86 -8.29 0.59
CA HIS A 90 -17.25 -9.53 -0.08
C HIS A 90 -17.11 -10.69 0.90
N LYS A 91 -18.08 -11.61 0.89
CA LYS A 91 -17.99 -12.85 1.68
C LYS A 91 -16.70 -13.54 1.26
N ILE A 92 -15.81 -13.76 2.22
CA ILE A 92 -14.67 -14.65 2.02
C ILE A 92 -15.29 -16.04 1.81
N PRO A 93 -15.05 -16.72 0.67
CA PRO A 93 -15.55 -18.06 0.47
C PRO A 93 -15.09 -18.96 1.62
N ASP A 94 -15.96 -19.82 2.15
CA ASP A 94 -15.63 -20.67 3.31
C ASP A 94 -14.38 -21.55 3.05
N ALA A 95 -14.04 -21.81 1.78
CA ALA A 95 -12.82 -22.50 1.36
C ALA A 95 -11.51 -21.76 1.69
N VAL A 96 -11.54 -20.44 1.93
CA VAL A 96 -10.37 -19.62 2.35
C VAL A 96 -10.38 -19.41 3.88
N SER A 97 -11.44 -19.84 4.57
CA SER A 97 -11.60 -19.71 6.03
C SER A 97 -10.95 -20.83 6.84
N GLU A 98 -10.28 -21.79 6.20
CA GLU A 98 -9.52 -22.79 6.94
C GLU A 98 -8.50 -22.06 7.83
N PRO A 99 -8.51 -22.34 9.15
CA PRO A 99 -7.59 -21.69 10.06
C PRO A 99 -6.17 -22.10 9.66
N ILE A 100 -5.44 -21.21 9.00
CA ILE A 100 -4.00 -21.38 8.80
C ILE A 100 -3.40 -21.40 10.21
N ARG A 101 -3.07 -22.60 10.70
CA ARG A 101 -2.38 -22.79 11.97
C ARG A 101 -0.96 -22.23 11.83
N TYR A 102 -0.80 -20.92 11.99
CA TYR A 102 0.50 -20.34 12.25
C TYR A 102 0.85 -20.59 13.71
N THR A 103 1.65 -21.63 13.97
CA THR A 103 2.35 -21.80 15.24
C THR A 103 3.40 -20.70 15.34
N LYS A 104 3.03 -19.55 15.90
CA LYS A 104 3.99 -18.59 16.47
C LYS A 104 3.44 -18.14 17.82
N GLN A 105 3.77 -18.88 18.87
CA GLN A 105 3.81 -18.29 20.20
C GLN A 105 4.88 -17.20 20.18
N ALA A 106 4.45 -15.96 20.03
CA ALA A 106 5.24 -14.83 20.48
C ALA A 106 5.23 -14.89 22.02
N VAL A 107 6.33 -15.35 22.61
CA VAL A 107 6.57 -15.14 24.04
C VAL A 107 6.68 -13.63 24.22
N LEU A 108 5.69 -13.05 24.89
CA LEU A 108 5.82 -11.73 25.47
C LEU A 108 6.91 -11.84 26.54
N SER A 109 8.17 -11.55 26.19
CA SER A 109 9.16 -11.29 27.23
C SER A 109 8.71 -10.02 27.93
N GLU A 110 8.26 -10.15 29.17
CA GLU A 110 7.90 -9.03 30.03
C GLU A 110 9.03 -8.00 30.04
N PRO A 111 8.71 -6.69 30.06
CA PRO A 111 9.72 -5.66 30.24
C PRO A 111 10.33 -5.84 31.63
N SER A 112 11.61 -6.20 31.69
CA SER A 112 12.41 -6.15 32.92
C SER A 112 12.28 -4.75 33.52
N ARG A 113 11.46 -4.63 34.57
CA ARG A 113 11.38 -3.44 35.40
C ARG A 113 12.70 -3.30 36.15
N TYR A 114 13.43 -2.23 35.86
CA TYR A 114 14.49 -1.75 36.73
C TYR A 114 13.98 -1.48 38.15
N MET A 115 14.72 -1.95 39.17
CA MET A 115 15.04 -1.25 40.43
C MET A 115 16.06 -2.12 41.21
N VAL A 116 17.33 -1.73 41.29
CA VAL A 116 17.95 -0.94 42.39
C VAL A 116 17.69 -1.58 43.76
N ILE A 117 18.70 -2.30 44.29
CA ILE A 117 19.48 -1.91 45.48
C ILE A 117 20.93 -2.33 45.23
#